data_AF-A0A7W7GNY6-F1
#
_entry.id   AF-A0A7W7GNY6-F1
#
_cell.length_a   1.000
_cell.length_b   1.000
_cell.length_c   1.000
_cell.angle_alpha   90.00
_cell.angle_beta   90.00
_cell.angle_gamma   90.00
#
_symmetry.space_group_name_H-M   'P 1'
#
loop_
_entity.id
_entity.type
_entity.pdbx_description
1 polymer ?
#
loop_
_entity_poly.entity_id
_entity_poly.type
_entity_poly.pdbx_seq_one_letter_code
_entity_poly.pdbx_strand_id
1 'polypeptide(L)'
;MFEAGASLGDALGSYGFVQEFAPVLKPHVMSSPIVVEALVGASVQDNAKRGFHAPKNISEEEWASLIMEYLNGDEANLNYVRLLKTARSRDILGLNDDVRIRAIQRCEELETSLLENPSSGLRVRYEVGIGEEELEKVSENEDGVLEVSQIFSRTWLEETLDFPSILNNLQILLGFADDNVILTLPSYGSERRGLERLFTFEVRSNYPRGTVFSSKENISLLQLYAYSSFLADNDIELEDVFAWFCAEYLSEWMQGERITFTRSTPGSSNIERIRHLLIEMESVMRQYNLFVKYKKIDASRLIYGSDSLVIEELPSQASDKYALPQKGGEIESILYALFSDQSSLNYIDENRRGDSFAELILSHSLSIADFHDYQTPAIQNLRKLDVLDRLSSRVRFRSGSQVRLLGQLYRVGAINTRWLDTGGRSELLRMDKRGWLNWSGRLFTREEASFLNFMLNDREFSDGPKLRNSYIHARVPLTEAQEGHRLAYLQVLLLMSQVVIKINDDFRVAQLGAVKELSAR
;
A
#
# COMPACT_ATOMS: atom_id res chain seq x y z
N MET A 1 22.67 19.30 37.75
CA MET A 1 22.20 18.11 37.00
C MET A 1 22.62 18.19 35.54
N PHE A 2 22.37 19.30 34.83
CA PHE A 2 22.92 19.53 33.49
C PHE A 2 24.44 19.77 33.47
N GLU A 3 25.00 20.35 34.55
CA GLU A 3 26.46 20.42 34.75
C GLU A 3 27.12 19.05 35.04
N ALA A 4 26.33 18.00 35.29
CA ALA A 4 26.80 16.66 35.64
C ALA A 4 26.66 15.63 34.49
N GLY A 5 26.40 16.10 33.26
CA GLY A 5 26.36 15.26 32.05
C GLY A 5 25.05 14.51 31.79
N ALA A 6 23.99 14.76 32.57
CA ALA A 6 22.65 14.23 32.28
C ALA A 6 22.02 15.02 31.11
N SER A 7 21.55 14.32 30.07
CA SER A 7 20.94 14.99 28.92
C SER A 7 19.53 15.50 29.26
N LEU A 8 19.09 16.58 28.62
CA LEU A 8 17.71 17.07 28.73
C LEU A 8 16.69 16.01 28.31
N GLY A 9 17.06 15.11 27.39
CA GLY A 9 16.26 13.94 27.02
C GLY A 9 16.05 12.94 28.16
N ASP A 10 17.06 12.69 28.99
CA ASP A 10 16.95 11.76 30.13
C ASP A 10 16.05 12.33 31.23
N ALA A 11 16.12 13.65 31.46
CA ALA A 11 15.28 14.35 32.42
C ALA A 11 13.79 14.33 32.03
N LEU A 12 13.49 14.43 30.73
CA LEU A 12 12.13 14.40 30.19
C LEU A 12 11.54 12.97 30.11
N GLY A 13 12.33 11.95 30.41
CA GLY A 13 11.96 10.53 30.39
C GLY A 13 11.16 10.03 31.60
N SER A 14 11.04 10.84 32.68
CA SER A 14 10.42 10.44 33.95
C SER A 14 9.30 11.40 34.37
N TYR A 15 8.06 10.91 34.40
CA TYR A 15 6.89 11.72 34.74
C TYR A 15 7.02 12.44 36.09
N GLY A 16 7.39 11.71 37.15
CA GLY A 16 7.48 12.28 38.50
C GLY A 16 8.50 13.40 38.58
N PHE A 17 9.66 13.20 37.95
CA PHE A 17 10.74 14.19 37.91
C PHE A 17 10.33 15.44 37.13
N VAL A 18 9.71 15.27 35.96
CA VAL A 18 9.26 16.38 35.12
C VAL A 18 8.28 17.28 35.84
N GLN A 19 7.33 16.71 36.58
CA GLN A 19 6.30 17.50 37.26
C GLN A 19 6.82 18.21 38.51
N GLU A 20 7.71 17.57 39.27
CA GLU A 20 8.31 18.15 40.48
C GLU A 20 9.26 19.31 40.16
N PHE A 21 10.07 19.18 39.10
CA PHE A 21 11.06 20.18 38.70
C PHE A 21 10.60 21.06 37.52
N ALA A 22 9.30 21.08 37.20
CA ALA A 22 8.76 21.84 36.08
C ALA A 22 9.20 23.32 36.03
N PRO A 23 9.25 24.08 37.14
CA PRO A 23 9.74 25.48 37.13
C PRO A 23 11.21 25.62 36.73
N VAL A 24 12.04 24.62 37.03
CA VAL A 24 13.48 24.59 36.71
C VAL A 24 13.72 24.10 35.29
N LEU A 25 12.90 23.17 34.81
CA LEU A 25 12.99 22.60 33.46
C LEU A 25 12.48 23.56 32.38
N LYS A 26 11.46 24.38 32.68
CA LYS A 26 10.84 25.28 31.68
C LYS A 26 11.85 26.18 30.96
N PRO A 27 12.74 26.94 31.62
CA PRO A 27 13.73 27.76 30.92
C PRO A 27 14.66 26.96 30.00
N HIS A 28 15.05 25.75 30.41
CA HIS A 28 15.95 24.88 29.63
C HIS A 28 15.26 24.26 28.41
N VAL A 29 13.96 23.94 28.54
CA VAL A 29 13.13 23.45 27.43
C VAL A 29 12.89 24.57 26.42
N MET A 30 12.50 25.75 26.89
CA MET A 30 12.20 26.90 26.03
C MET A 30 13.44 27.46 25.32
N SER A 31 14.66 27.22 25.83
CA SER A 31 15.90 27.65 25.19
C SER A 31 16.47 26.65 24.18
N SER A 32 15.81 25.50 23.96
CA SER A 32 16.34 24.42 23.13
C SER A 32 15.27 23.90 22.15
N PRO A 33 15.22 24.45 20.92
CA PRO A 33 14.27 24.01 19.90
C PRO A 33 14.37 22.52 19.56
N ILE A 34 15.53 21.88 19.78
CA ILE A 34 15.73 20.44 19.53
C ILE A 34 14.84 19.55 20.40
N VAL A 35 14.30 20.07 21.51
CA VAL A 35 13.34 19.35 22.37
C VAL A 35 12.06 19.01 21.60
N VAL A 36 11.74 19.75 20.53
CA VAL A 36 10.62 19.45 19.62
C VAL A 36 10.76 18.04 19.04
N GLU A 37 11.98 17.57 18.74
CA GLU A 37 12.20 16.21 18.22
C GLU A 37 11.75 15.14 19.21
N ALA A 38 12.04 15.34 20.50
CA ALA A 38 11.63 14.43 21.56
C ALA A 38 10.11 14.46 21.80
N LEU A 39 9.49 15.65 21.74
CA LEU A 39 8.04 15.82 21.81
C LEU A 39 7.34 15.08 20.67
N VAL A 40 7.77 15.34 19.44
CA VAL A 40 7.17 14.77 18.22
C VAL A 40 7.40 13.25 18.18
N GLY A 41 8.62 12.80 18.45
CA GLY A 41 8.97 11.38 18.46
C GLY A 41 8.12 10.57 19.46
N ALA A 42 7.96 11.06 20.68
CA ALA A 42 7.16 10.36 21.69
C ALA A 42 5.65 10.42 21.47
N SER A 43 5.17 11.46 20.79
CA SER A 43 3.73 11.63 20.52
C SER A 43 3.24 10.76 19.37
N VAL A 44 4.15 10.35 18.46
CA VAL A 44 3.77 9.82 17.15
C VAL A 44 4.33 8.41 16.85
N GLN A 45 5.43 7.98 17.50
CA GLN A 45 6.07 6.67 17.23
C GLN A 45 5.51 5.51 18.07
N ASP A 46 5.42 4.32 17.46
CA ASP A 46 5.00 3.05 18.12
C ASP A 46 6.06 2.50 19.10
N ASN A 47 7.33 2.89 18.95
CA ASN A 47 8.42 2.50 19.85
C ASN A 47 8.53 3.44 21.06
N ALA A 48 7.51 3.44 21.92
CA ALA A 48 7.44 4.20 23.17
C ALA A 48 8.41 3.70 24.26
N LYS A 49 9.70 3.45 23.94
CA LYS A 49 10.73 3.06 24.91
C LYS A 49 11.40 4.25 25.59
N ARG A 50 11.11 5.49 25.19
CA ARG A 50 11.48 6.71 25.94
C ARG A 50 10.23 7.58 26.07
N GLY A 51 9.51 7.43 27.17
CA GLY A 51 8.33 8.24 27.45
C GLY A 51 8.73 9.69 27.67
N PHE A 52 8.56 10.55 26.66
CA PHE A 52 8.65 11.99 26.86
C PHE A 52 7.46 12.46 27.68
N HIS A 53 7.71 13.26 28.71
CA HIS A 53 6.68 13.91 29.49
C HIS A 53 6.83 15.43 29.39
N ALA A 54 5.80 16.10 28.88
CA ALA A 54 5.76 17.56 28.82
C ALA A 54 5.59 18.18 30.23
N PRO A 55 6.39 19.20 30.61
CA PRO A 55 6.15 19.98 31.81
C PRO A 55 4.78 20.69 31.74
N LYS A 56 3.93 20.53 32.77
CA LYS A 56 2.57 21.12 32.80
C LYS A 56 2.53 22.65 32.85
N ASN A 57 3.67 23.29 33.12
CA ASN A 57 3.79 24.75 33.22
C ASN A 57 4.13 25.43 31.88
N ILE A 58 4.19 24.66 30.79
CA ILE A 58 4.33 25.17 29.41
C ILE A 58 2.96 25.10 28.75
N SER A 59 2.44 26.25 28.29
CA SER A 59 1.13 26.31 27.61
C SER A 59 1.21 25.80 26.17
N GLU A 60 0.05 25.56 25.54
CA GLU A 60 0.01 25.16 24.13
C GLU A 60 0.58 26.25 23.20
N GLU A 61 0.38 27.53 23.52
CA GLU A 61 0.95 28.65 22.77
C GLU A 61 2.47 28.73 22.92
N GLU A 62 2.99 28.43 24.11
CA GLU A 62 4.44 28.35 24.34
C GLU A 62 5.07 27.19 23.55
N TRP A 63 4.41 26.03 23.50
CA TRP A 63 4.82 24.92 22.63
C TRP A 63 4.75 25.27 21.15
N ALA A 64 3.67 25.92 20.71
CA ALA A 64 3.54 26.38 19.32
C ALA A 64 4.69 27.32 18.93
N SER A 65 5.07 28.22 19.84
CA SER A 65 6.17 29.17 19.63
C SER A 65 7.52 28.46 19.51
N LEU A 66 7.77 27.46 20.36
CA LEU A 66 8.99 26.64 20.30
C LEU A 66 9.07 25.80 19.02
N ILE A 67 7.94 25.25 18.55
CA ILE A 67 7.88 24.53 17.28
C ILE A 67 8.17 25.49 16.11
N MET A 68 7.61 26.71 16.13
CA MET A 68 7.91 27.72 15.11
C MET A 68 9.39 28.10 15.08
N GLU A 69 10.02 28.24 16.25
CA GLU A 69 11.46 28.49 16.35
C GLU A 69 12.28 27.33 15.77
N TYR A 70 11.91 26.08 16.08
CA TYR A 70 12.53 24.89 15.50
C TYR A 70 12.40 24.86 13.97
N LEU A 71 11.19 25.10 13.42
CA LEU A 71 10.93 25.10 11.98
C LEU A 71 11.68 26.21 11.24
N ASN A 72 11.94 27.34 11.88
CA ASN A 72 12.72 28.43 11.32
C ASN A 72 14.24 28.26 11.50
N GLY A 73 14.67 27.30 12.31
CA GLY A 73 16.08 26.99 12.54
C GLY A 73 16.74 26.24 11.38
N ASP A 74 18.06 26.39 11.29
CA ASP A 74 18.89 25.69 10.30
C ASP A 74 19.08 24.20 10.64
N GLU A 75 18.98 23.85 11.93
CA GLU A 75 19.14 22.47 12.42
C GLU A 75 17.83 21.65 12.38
N ALA A 76 16.77 22.17 11.76
CA ALA A 76 15.50 21.47 11.64
C ALA A 76 15.66 20.16 10.86
N ASN A 77 15.48 19.03 11.53
CA ASN A 77 15.60 17.72 10.92
C ASN A 77 14.33 17.38 10.12
N LEU A 78 14.51 17.17 8.82
CA LEU A 78 13.44 16.90 7.85
C LEU A 78 12.47 15.80 8.31
N ASN A 79 12.97 14.77 9.00
CA ASN A 79 12.11 13.70 9.47
C ASN A 79 11.06 14.19 10.47
N TYR A 80 11.43 15.00 11.46
CA TYR A 80 10.49 15.55 12.43
C TYR A 80 9.59 16.63 11.82
N VAL A 81 10.11 17.41 10.85
CA VAL A 81 9.29 18.34 10.06
C VAL A 81 8.19 17.59 9.28
N ARG A 82 8.51 16.44 8.67
CA ARG A 82 7.52 15.56 8.00
C ARG A 82 6.47 15.01 8.96
N LEU A 83 6.85 14.69 10.21
CA LEU A 83 5.91 14.28 11.25
C LEU A 83 4.95 15.42 11.61
N LEU A 84 5.46 16.64 11.81
CA LEU A 84 4.63 17.83 12.09
C LEU A 84 3.65 18.14 10.94
N LYS A 85 4.06 17.92 9.68
CA LYS A 85 3.20 18.06 8.49
C LYS A 85 2.03 17.07 8.49
N THR A 86 2.22 15.83 8.96
CA THR A 86 1.25 14.73 8.78
C THR A 86 0.45 14.37 10.05
N ALA A 87 0.90 14.80 11.23
CA ALA A 87 0.24 14.54 12.50
C ALA A 87 -1.11 15.26 12.64
N ARG A 88 -2.06 14.64 13.36
CA ARG A 88 -3.34 15.29 13.69
C ARG A 88 -3.06 16.33 14.78
N SER A 89 -3.78 17.46 14.77
CA SER A 89 -3.57 18.55 15.75
C SER A 89 -3.69 18.09 17.21
N ARG A 90 -4.49 17.06 17.48
CA ARG A 90 -4.67 16.49 18.82
C ARG A 90 -3.50 15.60 19.27
N ASP A 91 -2.65 15.17 18.35
CA ASP A 91 -1.59 14.20 18.62
C ASP A 91 -0.34 14.91 19.17
N ILE A 92 -0.15 16.21 18.87
CA ILE A 92 1.04 16.99 19.28
C ILE A 92 0.62 18.30 19.96
N LEU A 93 1.15 18.56 21.16
CA LEU A 93 0.92 19.82 21.89
C LEU A 93 1.44 21.02 21.11
N GLY A 94 0.62 22.07 20.99
CA GLY A 94 0.98 23.29 20.26
C GLY A 94 0.89 23.19 18.73
N LEU A 95 0.40 22.07 18.17
CA LEU A 95 0.21 21.93 16.72
C LEU A 95 -1.09 22.60 16.24
N ASN A 96 -1.00 23.91 16.03
CA ASN A 96 -2.05 24.72 15.40
C ASN A 96 -1.88 24.82 13.87
N ASP A 97 -2.82 25.48 13.18
CA ASP A 97 -2.81 25.59 11.72
C ASP A 97 -1.61 26.40 11.19
N ASP A 98 -1.18 27.45 11.91
CA ASP A 98 -0.01 28.26 11.52
C ASP A 98 1.29 27.45 11.56
N VAL A 99 1.50 26.67 12.63
CA VAL A 99 2.61 25.73 12.77
C VAL A 99 2.59 24.69 11.65
N ARG A 100 1.41 24.16 11.31
CA ARG A 100 1.27 23.18 10.22
C ARG A 100 1.64 23.79 8.87
N ILE A 101 1.17 25.00 8.57
CA ILE A 101 1.50 25.70 7.33
C ILE A 101 3.01 25.92 7.23
N ARG A 102 3.65 26.38 8.32
CA ARG A 102 5.11 26.58 8.33
C ARG A 102 5.86 25.27 8.19
N ALA A 103 5.39 24.18 8.80
CA ALA A 103 5.99 22.86 8.66
C ALA A 103 5.91 22.36 7.21
N ILE A 104 4.80 22.60 6.51
CA ILE A 104 4.65 22.29 5.08
C ILE A 104 5.69 23.05 4.25
N GLN A 105 5.77 24.37 4.42
CA GLN A 105 6.73 25.22 3.70
C GLN A 105 8.17 24.82 3.97
N ARG A 106 8.54 24.60 5.25
CA ARG A 106 9.89 24.19 5.63
C ARG A 106 10.24 22.80 5.07
N CYS A 107 9.28 21.88 5.03
CA CYS A 107 9.45 20.58 4.40
C CYS A 107 9.82 20.73 2.92
N GLU A 108 9.09 21.57 2.18
CA GLU A 108 9.34 21.84 0.76
C GLU A 108 10.70 22.50 0.53
N GLU A 109 11.09 23.47 1.37
CA GLU A 109 12.42 24.11 1.33
C GLU A 109 13.55 23.06 1.49
N LEU A 110 13.44 22.22 2.53
CA LEU A 110 14.44 21.19 2.83
C LEU A 110 14.49 20.11 1.74
N GLU A 111 13.34 19.64 1.24
CA GLU A 111 13.27 18.66 0.15
C GLU A 111 13.86 19.20 -1.15
N THR A 112 13.58 20.47 -1.50
CA THR A 112 14.15 21.11 -2.68
C THR A 112 15.67 21.20 -2.56
N SER A 113 16.19 21.61 -1.40
CA SER A 113 17.64 21.69 -1.17
C SER A 113 18.35 20.33 -1.26
N LEU A 114 17.67 19.24 -0.87
CA LEU A 114 18.19 17.88 -1.02
C LEU A 114 18.20 17.41 -2.47
N LEU A 115 17.19 17.79 -3.26
CA LEU A 115 17.09 17.45 -4.69
C LEU A 115 18.13 18.20 -5.54
N GLU A 116 18.45 19.43 -5.16
CA GLU A 116 19.46 20.24 -5.86
C GLU A 116 20.90 19.74 -5.64
N ASN A 117 21.14 18.92 -4.61
CA ASN A 117 22.45 18.34 -4.35
C ASN A 117 22.65 17.02 -5.11
N PRO A 118 23.53 16.96 -6.14
CA PRO A 118 23.71 15.77 -6.97
C PRO A 118 24.27 14.56 -6.21
N SER A 119 24.89 14.80 -5.06
CA SER A 119 25.49 13.77 -4.20
C SER A 119 24.54 13.21 -3.14
N SER A 120 23.29 13.66 -3.12
CA SER A 120 22.28 13.29 -2.13
C SER A 120 21.27 12.28 -2.70
N GLY A 121 21.29 11.05 -2.19
CA GLY A 121 20.25 10.05 -2.42
C GLY A 121 20.37 9.23 -3.72
N LEU A 122 19.42 8.30 -3.91
CA LEU A 122 19.28 7.49 -5.13
C LEU A 122 18.36 8.23 -6.11
N ARG A 123 18.84 8.48 -7.33
CA ARG A 123 18.03 9.05 -8.42
C ARG A 123 17.53 7.95 -9.33
N VAL A 124 16.22 7.93 -9.57
CA VAL A 124 15.58 6.98 -10.48
C VAL A 124 14.75 7.75 -11.50
N ARG A 125 14.95 7.44 -12.79
CA ARG A 125 14.17 7.96 -13.91
C ARG A 125 13.31 6.83 -14.46
N TYR A 126 12.02 7.10 -14.59
CA TYR A 126 11.07 6.18 -15.22
C TYR A 126 10.68 6.71 -16.59
N GLU A 127 10.73 5.85 -17.60
CA GLU A 127 10.30 6.13 -18.96
C GLU A 127 9.30 5.06 -19.37
N VAL A 128 8.11 5.48 -19.80
CA VAL A 128 7.12 4.58 -20.37
C VAL A 128 6.68 5.11 -21.72
N GLY A 129 6.72 4.25 -22.73
CA GLY A 129 6.43 4.61 -24.12
C GLY A 129 5.70 3.52 -24.89
N ILE A 130 5.36 3.84 -26.14
CA ILE A 130 4.76 2.91 -27.09
C ILE A 130 5.59 2.98 -28.37
N GLY A 131 6.09 1.84 -28.82
CA GLY A 131 7.03 1.73 -29.93
C GLY A 131 6.84 0.44 -30.73
N GLU A 132 7.61 0.28 -31.79
CA GLU A 132 7.55 -0.91 -32.65
C GLU A 132 8.07 -2.17 -31.94
N GLU A 133 9.16 -2.03 -31.19
CA GLU A 133 9.78 -3.11 -30.42
C GLU A 133 9.41 -2.97 -28.94
N GLU A 134 8.86 -4.04 -28.37
CA GLU A 134 8.63 -4.14 -26.92
C GLU A 134 9.96 -4.19 -26.18
N LEU A 135 10.11 -3.37 -25.15
CA LEU A 135 11.35 -3.24 -24.39
C LEU A 135 11.06 -3.05 -22.91
N GLU A 136 11.63 -3.93 -22.08
CA GLU A 136 11.79 -3.67 -20.65
C GLU A 136 13.28 -3.65 -20.32
N LYS A 137 13.76 -2.51 -19.83
CA LYS A 137 15.18 -2.31 -19.54
C LYS A 137 15.39 -1.55 -18.24
N VAL A 138 16.33 -2.05 -17.44
CA VAL A 138 16.89 -1.33 -16.30
C VAL A 138 18.38 -1.11 -16.58
N SER A 139 18.82 0.14 -16.56
CA SER A 139 20.22 0.52 -16.71
C SER A 139 20.62 1.62 -15.74
N GLU A 140 21.90 1.74 -15.46
CA GLU A 140 22.47 2.85 -14.70
C GLU A 140 23.26 3.73 -15.67
N ASN A 141 23.03 5.05 -15.63
CA ASN A 141 23.75 5.99 -16.49
C ASN A 141 25.07 6.44 -15.83
N GLU A 142 25.90 7.19 -16.58
CA GLU A 142 27.21 7.65 -16.12
C GLU A 142 27.13 8.57 -14.88
N ASP A 143 25.97 9.18 -14.62
CA ASP A 143 25.70 10.04 -13.45
C ASP A 143 25.15 9.27 -12.23
N GLY A 144 25.13 7.93 -12.28
CA GLY A 144 24.61 7.06 -11.23
C GLY A 144 23.08 7.11 -11.07
N VAL A 145 22.36 7.55 -12.12
CA VAL A 145 20.89 7.52 -12.14
C VAL A 145 20.42 6.17 -12.68
N LEU A 146 19.54 5.52 -11.93
CA LEU A 146 18.87 4.31 -12.36
C LEU A 146 17.76 4.67 -13.36
N GLU A 147 17.87 4.21 -14.59
CA GLU A 147 16.89 4.37 -15.65
C GLU A 147 16.09 3.08 -15.80
N VAL A 148 14.77 3.21 -15.64
CA VAL A 148 13.79 2.13 -15.83
C VAL A 148 12.91 2.51 -17.01
N SER A 149 13.09 1.81 -18.14
CA SER A 149 12.35 2.07 -19.37
C SER A 149 11.43 0.89 -19.72
N GLN A 150 10.17 1.18 -20.03
CA GLN A 150 9.17 0.23 -20.51
C GLN A 150 8.54 0.75 -21.81
N ILE A 151 8.62 -0.02 -22.88
CA ILE A 151 8.03 0.31 -24.17
C ILE A 151 7.06 -0.80 -24.55
N PHE A 152 5.79 -0.45 -24.73
CA PHE A 152 4.77 -1.39 -25.19
C PHE A 152 4.74 -1.47 -26.72
N SER A 153 4.46 -2.66 -27.26
CA SER A 153 4.31 -2.87 -28.69
C SER A 153 3.10 -2.12 -29.24
N ARG A 154 3.34 -1.21 -30.19
CA ARG A 154 2.30 -0.51 -30.94
C ARG A 154 1.40 -1.47 -31.70
N THR A 155 1.99 -2.46 -32.38
CA THR A 155 1.24 -3.46 -33.15
C THR A 155 0.24 -4.22 -32.28
N TRP A 156 0.66 -4.66 -31.09
CA TRP A 156 -0.24 -5.32 -30.14
C TRP A 156 -1.39 -4.40 -29.72
N LEU A 157 -1.09 -3.14 -29.40
CA LEU A 157 -2.10 -2.17 -28.95
C LEU A 157 -3.11 -1.81 -30.05
N GLU A 158 -2.68 -1.74 -31.31
CA GLU A 158 -3.54 -1.50 -32.48
C GLU A 158 -4.48 -2.69 -32.74
N GLU A 159 -4.05 -3.92 -32.45
CA GLU A 159 -4.87 -5.14 -32.57
C GLU A 159 -5.84 -5.34 -31.38
N THR A 160 -5.69 -4.57 -30.30
CA THR A 160 -6.43 -4.74 -29.03
C THR A 160 -7.25 -3.51 -28.62
N LEU A 161 -7.81 -2.79 -29.60
CA LEU A 161 -8.64 -1.59 -29.40
C LEU A 161 -10.09 -1.86 -29.00
N ASP A 162 -10.56 -3.11 -29.03
CA ASP A 162 -11.91 -3.42 -28.53
C ASP A 162 -11.99 -3.30 -27.00
N PHE A 163 -13.15 -2.89 -26.49
CA PHE A 163 -13.32 -2.59 -25.07
C PHE A 163 -12.98 -3.75 -24.11
N PRO A 164 -13.36 -5.02 -24.37
CA PRO A 164 -12.88 -6.16 -23.60
C PRO A 164 -11.34 -6.25 -23.56
N SER A 165 -10.67 -6.13 -24.70
CA SER A 165 -9.21 -6.20 -24.77
C SER A 165 -8.53 -5.02 -24.06
N ILE A 166 -9.13 -3.82 -24.10
CA ILE A 166 -8.64 -2.67 -23.34
C ILE A 166 -8.64 -2.96 -21.83
N LEU A 167 -9.73 -3.50 -21.28
CA LEU A 167 -9.78 -3.89 -19.87
C LEU A 167 -8.75 -4.98 -19.53
N ASN A 168 -8.55 -5.93 -20.45
CA ASN A 168 -7.54 -6.96 -20.29
C ASN A 168 -6.11 -6.39 -20.29
N ASN A 169 -5.84 -5.40 -21.13
CA ASN A 169 -4.55 -4.69 -21.16
C ASN A 169 -4.31 -3.92 -19.85
N LEU A 170 -5.33 -3.28 -19.26
CA LEU A 170 -5.19 -2.65 -17.93
C LEU A 170 -4.78 -3.67 -16.86
N GLN A 171 -5.35 -4.87 -16.90
CA GLN A 171 -5.03 -5.91 -15.92
C GLN A 171 -3.65 -6.54 -16.16
N ILE A 172 -3.42 -7.03 -17.38
CA ILE A 172 -2.30 -7.92 -17.71
C ILE A 172 -1.11 -7.13 -18.24
N LEU A 173 -1.30 -6.33 -19.31
CA LEU A 173 -0.21 -5.60 -19.97
C LEU A 173 0.38 -4.52 -19.06
N LEU A 174 -0.47 -3.72 -18.40
CA LEU A 174 -0.02 -2.72 -17.44
C LEU A 174 0.25 -3.31 -16.04
N GLY A 175 -0.12 -4.58 -15.82
CA GLY A 175 0.15 -5.29 -14.57
C GLY A 175 -0.56 -4.70 -13.34
N PHE A 176 -1.77 -4.16 -13.48
CA PHE A 176 -2.53 -3.62 -12.32
C PHE A 176 -3.02 -4.70 -11.36
N ALA A 177 -3.08 -5.96 -11.79
CA ALA A 177 -3.30 -7.10 -10.92
C ALA A 177 -2.44 -8.30 -11.35
N ASP A 178 -2.11 -9.17 -10.39
CA ASP A 178 -1.39 -10.42 -10.67
C ASP A 178 -2.29 -11.49 -11.32
N ASP A 179 -1.72 -12.66 -11.61
CA ASP A 179 -2.44 -13.80 -12.19
C ASP A 179 -3.61 -14.30 -11.32
N ASN A 180 -3.61 -13.99 -10.02
CA ASN A 180 -4.69 -14.31 -9.08
C ASN A 180 -5.65 -13.14 -8.85
N VAL A 181 -5.51 -12.09 -9.65
CA VAL A 181 -6.28 -10.85 -9.63
C VAL A 181 -6.20 -10.12 -8.27
N ILE A 182 -5.04 -10.20 -7.62
CA ILE A 182 -4.68 -9.36 -6.49
C ILE A 182 -3.99 -8.10 -7.03
N LEU A 183 -4.42 -6.91 -6.58
CA LEU A 183 -3.89 -5.65 -7.11
C LEU A 183 -2.40 -5.50 -6.76
N THR A 184 -1.61 -4.98 -7.68
CA THR A 184 -0.15 -4.83 -7.51
C THR A 184 0.24 -3.52 -6.83
N LEU A 185 -0.58 -2.48 -7.00
CA LEU A 185 -0.32 -1.12 -6.53
C LEU A 185 -0.36 -0.94 -5.00
N PRO A 186 -1.26 -1.58 -4.23
CA PRO A 186 -1.26 -1.48 -2.77
C PRO A 186 0.11 -1.76 -2.16
N SER A 187 0.39 -1.19 -0.99
CA SER A 187 1.63 -1.47 -0.29
C SER A 187 1.43 -2.72 0.56
N TYR A 188 2.32 -3.68 0.36
CA TYR A 188 2.30 -4.90 1.13
C TYR A 188 3.46 -4.91 2.13
N GLY A 189 3.20 -5.40 3.35
CA GLY A 189 4.17 -5.36 4.44
C GLY A 189 5.52 -6.03 4.12
N SER A 190 5.51 -7.05 3.25
CA SER A 190 6.73 -7.75 2.81
C SER A 190 7.65 -6.91 1.91
N GLU A 191 7.11 -5.88 1.25
CA GLU A 191 7.86 -5.06 0.28
C GLU A 191 8.85 -4.11 0.96
N ARG A 192 8.64 -3.85 2.26
CA ARG A 192 9.51 -3.03 3.09
C ARG A 192 10.64 -3.90 3.61
N ARG A 193 11.87 -3.76 3.09
CA ARG A 193 13.01 -4.62 3.44
C ARG A 193 14.12 -3.84 4.14
N GLY A 194 14.88 -4.52 5.00
CA GLY A 194 16.15 -4.00 5.56
C GLY A 194 16.04 -2.66 6.31
N LEU A 195 17.04 -1.79 6.08
CA LEU A 195 17.24 -0.51 6.78
C LEU A 195 16.15 0.52 6.50
N GLU A 196 15.32 0.35 5.46
CA GLU A 196 14.21 1.25 5.16
C GLU A 196 13.24 1.38 6.36
N ARG A 197 12.98 0.27 7.06
CA ARG A 197 12.16 0.28 8.28
C ARG A 197 12.82 1.02 9.46
N LEU A 198 14.14 1.20 9.44
CA LEU A 198 14.90 1.87 10.50
C LEU A 198 15.07 3.37 10.28
N PHE A 199 15.07 3.81 9.01
CA PHE A 199 15.23 5.22 8.65
C PHE A 199 13.90 5.95 8.41
N THR A 200 12.80 5.22 8.23
CA THR A 200 11.46 5.81 8.08
C THR A 200 10.80 5.92 9.45
N PHE A 201 10.62 7.14 9.94
CA PHE A 201 9.88 7.40 11.17
C PHE A 201 8.39 7.15 10.95
N GLU A 202 7.88 6.00 11.42
CA GLU A 202 6.49 5.61 11.19
C GLU A 202 5.54 6.39 12.12
N VAL A 203 4.61 7.12 11.49
CA VAL A 203 3.44 7.70 12.14
C VAL A 203 2.33 6.66 12.15
N ARG A 204 1.71 6.40 13.30
CA ARG A 204 0.59 5.45 13.42
C ARG A 204 -0.57 5.71 12.45
N SER A 205 -0.80 6.97 12.09
CA SER A 205 -1.86 7.37 11.16
C SER A 205 -1.42 7.45 9.69
N ASN A 206 -0.19 7.11 9.35
CA ASN A 206 0.27 7.16 7.95
C ASN A 206 0.05 5.82 7.26
N TYR A 207 -0.27 5.89 5.97
CA TYR A 207 -0.34 4.70 5.14
C TYR A 207 1.06 4.10 4.98
N PRO A 208 1.21 2.77 5.11
CA PRO A 208 2.50 2.15 5.01
C PRO A 208 3.07 2.32 3.60
N ARG A 209 3.92 3.33 3.37
CA ARG A 209 4.63 3.55 2.10
C ARG A 209 6.12 3.36 2.26
N GLY A 210 6.79 3.08 1.14
CA GLY A 210 8.23 2.94 1.01
C GLY A 210 8.62 3.19 -0.43
N THR A 211 9.91 3.09 -0.73
CA THR A 211 10.51 3.32 -2.05
C THR A 211 9.84 2.46 -3.11
N VAL A 212 9.59 1.18 -2.79
CA VAL A 212 8.91 0.24 -3.69
C VAL A 212 7.49 0.71 -4.04
N PHE A 213 6.74 1.21 -3.06
CA PHE A 213 5.39 1.75 -3.32
C PHE A 213 5.45 2.96 -4.25
N SER A 214 6.35 3.92 -3.98
CA SER A 214 6.51 5.11 -4.82
C SER A 214 6.94 4.76 -6.25
N SER A 215 7.81 3.77 -6.42
CA SER A 215 8.17 3.25 -7.75
C SER A 215 6.96 2.68 -8.48
N LYS A 216 6.16 1.82 -7.82
CA LYS A 216 4.94 1.25 -8.41
C LYS A 216 3.94 2.33 -8.80
N GLU A 217 3.69 3.30 -7.92
CA GLU A 217 2.79 4.42 -8.19
C GLU A 217 3.22 5.23 -9.42
N ASN A 218 4.50 5.61 -9.50
CA ASN A 218 5.03 6.37 -10.64
C ASN A 218 4.95 5.58 -11.94
N ILE A 219 5.36 4.30 -11.94
CA ILE A 219 5.30 3.44 -13.13
C ILE A 219 3.85 3.27 -13.58
N SER A 220 2.93 2.92 -12.68
CA SER A 220 1.51 2.72 -13.03
C SER A 220 0.85 3.99 -13.58
N LEU A 221 1.22 5.17 -13.06
CA LEU A 221 0.71 6.44 -13.59
C LEU A 221 1.28 6.76 -14.97
N LEU A 222 2.57 6.52 -15.21
CA LEU A 222 3.19 6.71 -16.53
C LEU A 222 2.65 5.72 -17.57
N GLN A 223 2.47 4.45 -17.19
CA GLN A 223 1.80 3.42 -17.97
C GLN A 223 0.39 3.84 -18.37
N LEU A 224 -0.42 4.27 -17.39
CA LEU A 224 -1.78 4.72 -17.66
C LEU A 224 -1.81 5.98 -18.51
N TYR A 225 -0.88 6.91 -18.31
CA TYR A 225 -0.72 8.09 -19.14
C TYR A 225 -0.45 7.70 -20.60
N ALA A 226 0.59 6.88 -20.84
CA ALA A 226 0.98 6.46 -22.18
C ALA A 226 -0.16 5.72 -22.88
N TYR A 227 -0.81 4.81 -22.16
CA TYR A 227 -1.92 4.03 -22.70
C TYR A 227 -3.16 4.88 -22.97
N SER A 228 -3.53 5.79 -22.06
CA SER A 228 -4.67 6.71 -22.27
C SER A 228 -4.43 7.64 -23.44
N SER A 229 -3.19 8.11 -23.64
CA SER A 229 -2.81 8.91 -24.79
C SER A 229 -2.95 8.13 -26.09
N PHE A 230 -2.49 6.87 -26.14
CA PHE A 230 -2.66 6.01 -27.31
C PHE A 230 -4.12 5.72 -27.63
N LEU A 231 -4.95 5.47 -26.61
CA LEU A 231 -6.39 5.27 -26.81
C LEU A 231 -7.05 6.54 -27.36
N ALA A 232 -6.67 7.71 -26.84
CA ALA A 232 -7.19 8.99 -27.30
C ALA A 232 -6.79 9.28 -28.77
N ASP A 233 -5.58 8.90 -29.19
CA ASP A 233 -5.14 8.98 -30.60
C ASP A 233 -5.99 8.09 -31.53
N ASN A 234 -6.68 7.09 -30.98
CA ASN A 234 -7.62 6.21 -31.68
C ASN A 234 -9.09 6.52 -31.35
N ASP A 235 -9.38 7.73 -30.89
CA ASP A 235 -10.73 8.23 -30.55
C ASP A 235 -11.46 7.43 -29.43
N ILE A 236 -10.71 6.81 -28.52
CA ILE A 236 -11.25 6.06 -27.38
C ILE A 236 -10.87 6.74 -26.05
N GLU A 237 -11.86 7.04 -25.21
CA GLU A 237 -11.63 7.42 -23.82
C GLU A 237 -11.88 6.24 -22.87
N LEU A 238 -11.04 6.07 -21.83
CA LEU A 238 -11.23 5.00 -20.84
C LEU A 238 -12.59 5.07 -20.13
N GLU A 239 -13.15 6.26 -19.94
CA GLU A 239 -14.49 6.42 -19.36
C GLU A 239 -15.59 5.75 -20.22
N ASP A 240 -15.43 5.69 -21.55
CA ASP A 240 -16.34 4.95 -22.43
C ASP A 240 -16.27 3.44 -22.19
N VAL A 241 -15.05 2.93 -22.01
CA VAL A 241 -14.79 1.52 -21.71
C VAL A 241 -15.44 1.14 -20.37
N PHE A 242 -15.34 2.01 -19.36
CA PHE A 242 -16.00 1.81 -18.06
C PHE A 242 -17.53 1.86 -18.15
N ALA A 243 -18.07 2.77 -18.97
CA ALA A 243 -19.51 2.87 -19.21
C ALA A 243 -20.05 1.58 -19.85
N TRP A 244 -19.39 1.10 -20.90
CA TRP A 244 -19.71 -0.16 -21.55
C TRP A 244 -19.58 -1.35 -20.58
N PHE A 245 -18.50 -1.41 -19.80
CA PHE A 245 -18.30 -2.47 -18.81
C PHE A 245 -19.49 -2.57 -17.85
N CYS A 246 -19.92 -1.45 -17.28
CA CYS A 246 -21.02 -1.42 -16.32
C CYS A 246 -22.38 -1.72 -16.96
N ALA A 247 -22.65 -1.11 -18.12
CA ALA A 247 -23.99 -1.11 -18.71
C ALA A 247 -24.27 -2.35 -19.58
N GLU A 248 -23.26 -2.81 -20.31
CA GLU A 248 -23.39 -3.89 -21.29
C GLU A 248 -22.76 -5.17 -20.77
N TYR A 249 -21.44 -5.16 -20.54
CA TYR A 249 -20.71 -6.37 -20.15
C TYR A 249 -21.28 -7.01 -18.89
N LEU A 250 -21.37 -6.27 -17.77
CA LEU A 250 -21.89 -6.82 -16.51
C LEU A 250 -23.36 -7.24 -16.59
N SER A 251 -24.17 -6.59 -17.43
CA SER A 251 -25.60 -6.89 -17.52
C SER A 251 -25.89 -8.33 -17.99
N GLU A 252 -24.98 -8.90 -18.79
CA GLU A 252 -25.03 -10.31 -19.21
C GLU A 252 -24.92 -11.26 -18.01
N TRP A 253 -24.17 -10.87 -16.98
CA TRP A 253 -23.89 -11.68 -15.78
C TRP A 253 -24.91 -11.44 -14.67
N MET A 254 -25.66 -10.33 -14.75
CA MET A 254 -26.58 -9.86 -13.73
C MET A 254 -28.05 -10.20 -14.02
N GLN A 255 -28.31 -11.10 -14.96
CA GLN A 255 -29.66 -11.56 -15.34
C GLN A 255 -30.60 -10.40 -15.72
N GLY A 256 -30.08 -9.37 -16.37
CA GLY A 256 -30.84 -8.21 -16.84
C GLY A 256 -30.85 -7.01 -15.88
N GLU A 257 -30.30 -7.13 -14.67
CA GLU A 257 -29.96 -5.95 -13.87
C GLU A 257 -28.74 -5.23 -14.49
N ARG A 258 -28.65 -3.91 -14.29
CA ARG A 258 -27.62 -3.08 -14.92
C ARG A 258 -27.02 -2.11 -13.93
N ILE A 259 -25.69 -2.06 -13.86
CA ILE A 259 -24.97 -0.98 -13.17
C ILE A 259 -24.89 0.20 -14.11
N THR A 260 -25.27 1.38 -13.63
CA THR A 260 -25.14 2.63 -14.39
C THR A 260 -23.81 3.30 -14.08
N PHE A 261 -23.09 3.69 -15.13
CA PHE A 261 -21.94 4.57 -15.08
C PHE A 261 -22.08 5.58 -16.21
N THR A 262 -21.90 6.86 -15.90
CA THR A 262 -21.97 7.95 -16.88
C THR A 262 -20.60 8.56 -17.08
N ARG A 263 -20.12 8.61 -18.34
CA ARG A 263 -18.88 9.32 -18.65
C ARG A 263 -19.00 10.82 -18.47
N SER A 264 -17.88 11.47 -18.20
CA SER A 264 -17.77 12.92 -18.17
C SER A 264 -18.05 13.53 -19.54
N THR A 265 -18.61 14.74 -19.52
CA THR A 265 -18.92 15.48 -20.74
C THR A 265 -17.63 15.77 -21.52
N PRO A 266 -17.58 15.49 -22.84
CA PRO A 266 -16.44 15.84 -23.67
C PRO A 266 -16.09 17.32 -23.56
N GLY A 267 -14.81 17.65 -23.44
CA GLY A 267 -14.33 19.04 -23.32
C GLY A 267 -14.52 19.69 -21.94
N SER A 268 -15.03 18.95 -20.94
CA SER A 268 -15.05 19.43 -19.55
C SER A 268 -13.64 19.56 -18.96
N SER A 269 -13.51 20.43 -17.96
CA SER A 269 -12.24 20.64 -17.27
C SER A 269 -11.83 19.41 -16.46
N ASN A 270 -10.53 19.20 -16.24
CA ASN A 270 -10.04 18.08 -15.42
C ASN A 270 -10.68 18.05 -14.02
N ILE A 271 -10.97 19.21 -13.42
CA ILE A 271 -11.65 19.30 -12.12
C ILE A 271 -13.07 18.72 -12.18
N GLU A 272 -13.83 19.04 -13.23
CA GLU A 272 -15.18 18.51 -13.43
C GLU A 272 -15.13 17.00 -13.68
N ARG A 273 -14.21 16.54 -14.54
CA ARG A 273 -13.98 15.12 -14.81
C ARG A 273 -13.62 14.34 -13.54
N ILE A 274 -12.72 14.87 -12.71
CA ILE A 274 -12.33 14.27 -11.42
C ILE A 274 -13.55 14.14 -10.51
N ARG A 275 -14.30 15.23 -10.30
CA ARG A 275 -15.48 15.21 -9.42
C ARG A 275 -16.52 14.21 -9.90
N HIS A 276 -16.77 14.19 -11.20
CA HIS A 276 -17.73 13.28 -11.80
C HIS A 276 -17.30 11.82 -11.67
N LEU A 277 -16.07 11.50 -12.05
CA LEU A 277 -15.53 10.14 -11.96
C LEU A 277 -15.48 9.61 -10.53
N LEU A 278 -15.16 10.46 -9.54
CA LEU A 278 -15.22 10.10 -8.12
C LEU A 278 -16.65 9.74 -7.66
N ILE A 279 -17.65 10.50 -8.11
CA ILE A 279 -19.07 10.25 -7.81
C ILE A 279 -19.51 8.93 -8.46
N GLU A 280 -19.17 8.74 -9.74
CA GLU A 280 -19.55 7.54 -10.49
C GLU A 280 -18.87 6.29 -9.95
N MET A 281 -17.61 6.35 -9.54
CA MET A 281 -16.92 5.23 -8.89
C MET A 281 -17.59 4.83 -7.57
N GLU A 282 -18.01 5.79 -6.74
CA GLU A 282 -18.79 5.52 -5.52
C GLU A 282 -20.17 4.91 -5.85
N SER A 283 -20.82 5.42 -6.89
CA SER A 283 -22.10 4.90 -7.40
C SER A 283 -21.97 3.44 -7.85
N VAL A 284 -20.96 3.11 -8.65
CA VAL A 284 -20.68 1.74 -9.12
C VAL A 284 -20.48 0.79 -7.95
N MET A 285 -19.65 1.15 -6.97
CA MET A 285 -19.43 0.33 -5.78
C MET A 285 -20.71 0.12 -4.94
N ARG A 286 -21.57 1.14 -4.82
CA ARG A 286 -22.87 1.01 -4.13
C ARG A 286 -23.84 0.11 -4.88
N GLN A 287 -23.97 0.28 -6.19
CA GLN A 287 -24.83 -0.54 -7.04
C GLN A 287 -24.39 -2.01 -6.99
N TYR A 288 -23.08 -2.25 -7.10
CA TYR A 288 -22.50 -3.57 -6.92
C TYR A 288 -22.84 -4.17 -5.54
N ASN A 289 -22.66 -3.42 -4.45
CA ASN A 289 -23.00 -3.88 -3.10
C ASN A 289 -24.47 -4.31 -2.96
N LEU A 290 -25.39 -3.51 -3.52
CA LEU A 290 -26.82 -3.84 -3.53
C LEU A 290 -27.09 -5.11 -4.32
N PHE A 291 -26.46 -5.27 -5.49
CA PHE A 291 -26.60 -6.48 -6.27
C PHE A 291 -26.07 -7.72 -5.53
N VAL A 292 -24.90 -7.64 -4.89
CA VAL A 292 -24.38 -8.80 -4.14
C VAL A 292 -25.31 -9.18 -2.97
N LYS A 293 -25.84 -8.19 -2.24
CA LYS A 293 -26.72 -8.41 -1.08
C LYS A 293 -28.12 -8.88 -1.45
N TYR A 294 -28.71 -8.33 -2.51
CA TYR A 294 -30.14 -8.48 -2.81
C TYR A 294 -30.44 -9.09 -4.18
N LYS A 295 -29.40 -9.34 -5.00
CA LYS A 295 -29.51 -9.76 -6.40
C LYS A 295 -30.34 -8.83 -7.27
N LYS A 296 -30.50 -7.58 -6.81
CA LYS A 296 -31.28 -6.53 -7.46
C LYS A 296 -30.71 -5.15 -7.10
N ILE A 297 -30.71 -4.24 -8.06
CA ILE A 297 -30.34 -2.84 -7.84
C ILE A 297 -31.63 -2.05 -7.63
N ASP A 298 -31.97 -1.78 -6.36
CA ASP A 298 -33.15 -0.99 -6.02
C ASP A 298 -32.78 0.50 -5.98
N ALA A 299 -33.31 1.27 -6.94
CA ALA A 299 -33.15 2.72 -7.02
C ALA A 299 -33.57 3.45 -5.73
N SER A 300 -34.60 2.94 -5.03
CA SER A 300 -35.05 3.53 -3.77
C SER A 300 -33.99 3.37 -2.67
N ARG A 301 -33.27 2.25 -2.65
CA ARG A 301 -32.20 2.01 -1.67
C ARG A 301 -30.93 2.78 -2.00
N LEU A 302 -30.68 3.07 -3.28
CA LEU A 302 -29.59 3.98 -3.68
C LEU A 302 -29.85 5.41 -3.20
N ILE A 303 -31.09 5.88 -3.32
CA ILE A 303 -31.46 7.27 -3.03
C ILE A 303 -31.69 7.49 -1.53
N TYR A 304 -32.40 6.58 -0.86
CA TYR A 304 -32.83 6.75 0.54
C TYR A 304 -32.02 5.91 1.54
N GLY A 305 -31.07 5.09 1.06
CA GLY A 305 -30.20 4.31 1.93
C GLY A 305 -29.28 5.21 2.75
N SER A 306 -29.29 5.04 4.07
CA SER A 306 -28.39 5.72 5.00
C SER A 306 -27.01 5.05 5.12
N ASP A 307 -26.80 3.92 4.44
CA ASP A 307 -25.58 3.12 4.57
C ASP A 307 -24.40 3.84 3.92
N SER A 308 -23.47 4.30 4.75
CA SER A 308 -22.17 4.78 4.26
C SER A 308 -21.41 3.64 3.58
N LEU A 309 -20.81 3.92 2.43
CA LEU A 309 -19.98 2.95 1.72
C LEU A 309 -18.69 2.74 2.51
N VAL A 310 -18.50 1.54 3.05
CA VAL A 310 -17.25 1.12 3.70
C VAL A 310 -16.56 0.14 2.75
N ILE A 311 -15.47 0.58 2.11
CA ILE A 311 -14.77 -0.18 1.06
C ILE A 311 -14.34 -1.56 1.56
N GLU A 312 -13.80 -1.63 2.77
CA GLU A 312 -13.37 -2.87 3.44
C GLU A 312 -14.51 -3.89 3.65
N GLU A 313 -15.75 -3.42 3.74
CA GLU A 313 -16.91 -4.26 4.00
C GLU A 313 -17.65 -4.68 2.73
N LEU A 314 -17.22 -4.22 1.55
CA LEU A 314 -17.84 -4.60 0.29
C LEU A 314 -17.82 -6.12 0.13
N PRO A 315 -18.99 -6.78 0.02
CA PRO A 315 -19.05 -8.23 -0.06
C PRO A 315 -18.63 -8.71 -1.46
N SER A 316 -18.03 -9.88 -1.49
CA SER A 316 -17.90 -10.70 -2.70
C SER A 316 -19.13 -11.58 -2.86
N GLN A 317 -19.44 -11.96 -4.09
CA GLN A 317 -20.37 -13.04 -4.41
C GLN A 317 -19.86 -14.41 -3.96
N ALA A 318 -18.55 -14.58 -3.76
CA ALA A 318 -17.91 -15.78 -3.24
C ALA A 318 -17.51 -15.58 -1.76
N SER A 319 -18.15 -16.33 -0.85
CA SER A 319 -17.88 -16.22 0.59
C SER A 319 -16.48 -16.67 1.02
N ASP A 320 -15.82 -17.49 0.19
CA ASP A 320 -14.48 -18.05 0.39
C ASP A 320 -13.50 -17.52 -0.67
N LYS A 321 -13.73 -16.32 -1.21
CA LYS A 321 -12.91 -15.71 -2.27
C LYS A 321 -11.43 -15.65 -1.90
N TYR A 322 -11.11 -15.21 -0.69
CA TYR A 322 -9.74 -15.12 -0.21
C TYR A 322 -9.46 -16.06 0.96
N ALA A 323 -8.30 -16.70 0.90
CA ALA A 323 -7.67 -17.33 2.05
C ALA A 323 -6.61 -16.38 2.64
N LEU A 324 -6.68 -16.16 3.94
CA LEU A 324 -5.81 -15.29 4.73
C LEU A 324 -5.04 -16.12 5.76
N PRO A 325 -3.83 -15.72 6.18
CA PRO A 325 -3.13 -16.43 7.25
C PRO A 325 -3.87 -16.30 8.59
N GLN A 326 -3.94 -17.39 9.35
CA GLN A 326 -4.47 -17.39 10.71
C GLN A 326 -3.57 -16.56 11.63
N LYS A 327 -4.13 -15.51 12.24
CA LYS A 327 -3.41 -14.67 13.21
C LYS A 327 -3.09 -15.44 14.48
N GLY A 328 -1.86 -15.28 14.98
CA GLY A 328 -1.35 -15.95 16.18
C GLY A 328 -1.22 -17.48 16.03
N GLY A 329 -1.27 -17.99 14.80
CA GLY A 329 -1.15 -19.41 14.49
C GLY A 329 0.28 -19.81 14.09
N GLU A 330 0.49 -21.13 13.93
CA GLU A 330 1.77 -21.69 13.49
C GLU A 330 2.25 -21.10 12.15
N ILE A 331 1.31 -20.71 11.28
CA ILE A 331 1.61 -20.15 9.96
C ILE A 331 2.47 -18.89 10.04
N GLU A 332 2.27 -18.02 11.04
CA GLU A 332 3.09 -16.80 11.19
C GLU A 332 4.57 -17.16 11.39
N SER A 333 4.84 -18.18 12.23
CA SER A 333 6.20 -18.67 12.44
C SER A 333 6.80 -19.31 11.17
N ILE A 334 5.97 -19.99 10.37
CA ILE A 334 6.39 -20.58 9.09
C ILE A 334 6.77 -19.47 8.10
N LEU A 335 5.89 -18.48 7.92
CA LEU A 335 6.11 -17.38 6.99
C LEU A 335 7.36 -16.58 7.37
N TYR A 336 7.52 -16.28 8.66
CA TYR A 336 8.72 -15.62 9.18
C TYR A 336 9.98 -16.43 8.89
N ALA A 337 10.01 -17.73 9.24
CA ALA A 337 11.18 -18.57 9.05
C ALA A 337 11.58 -18.73 7.58
N LEU A 338 10.59 -18.81 6.67
CA LEU A 338 10.82 -19.05 5.24
C LEU A 338 11.20 -17.79 4.46
N PHE A 339 10.54 -16.65 4.73
CA PHE A 339 10.56 -15.50 3.83
C PHE A 339 11.00 -14.19 4.48
N SER A 340 11.07 -14.11 5.82
CA SER A 340 11.56 -12.89 6.46
C SER A 340 13.04 -12.70 6.20
N ASP A 341 13.41 -11.50 5.77
CA ASP A 341 14.80 -11.05 5.64
C ASP A 341 15.55 -11.01 6.98
N GLN A 342 14.81 -10.99 8.09
CA GLN A 342 15.33 -11.03 9.45
C GLN A 342 15.39 -12.45 10.04
N SER A 343 15.05 -13.47 9.26
CA SER A 343 15.15 -14.86 9.69
C SER A 343 16.61 -15.27 9.83
N SER A 344 16.94 -15.91 10.96
CA SER A 344 18.28 -16.45 11.18
C SER A 344 18.65 -17.58 10.22
N LEU A 345 17.71 -18.08 9.41
CA LEU A 345 17.93 -19.18 8.47
C LEU A 345 18.49 -18.73 7.11
N ASN A 346 18.53 -17.44 6.83
CA ASN A 346 18.88 -16.91 5.51
C ASN A 346 20.40 -16.82 5.27
N TYR A 347 21.21 -16.95 6.32
CA TYR A 347 22.66 -16.82 6.27
C TYR A 347 23.33 -18.00 6.98
N ILE A 348 24.21 -18.71 6.26
CA ILE A 348 25.09 -19.73 6.84
C ILE A 348 26.52 -19.19 6.90
N ASP A 349 27.01 -18.72 5.75
CA ASP A 349 28.31 -18.06 5.55
C ASP A 349 28.27 -17.16 4.29
N GLU A 350 29.37 -16.47 3.98
CA GLU A 350 29.47 -15.55 2.85
C GLU A 350 29.12 -16.15 1.48
N ASN A 351 29.36 -17.46 1.30
CA ASN A 351 29.08 -18.15 0.03
C ASN A 351 27.70 -18.80 0.02
N ARG A 352 27.06 -18.95 1.18
CA ARG A 352 25.78 -19.64 1.38
C ARG A 352 24.82 -18.72 2.13
N ARG A 353 24.40 -17.67 1.43
CA ARG A 353 23.39 -16.71 1.90
C ARG A 353 22.34 -16.48 0.83
N GLY A 354 21.13 -16.14 1.26
CA GLY A 354 20.04 -15.74 0.39
C GLY A 354 19.24 -14.62 1.02
N ASP A 355 18.43 -13.98 0.20
CA ASP A 355 17.51 -12.93 0.62
C ASP A 355 16.35 -13.46 1.50
N SER A 356 16.10 -14.77 1.39
CA SER A 356 15.20 -15.56 2.23
C SER A 356 15.70 -17.00 2.37
N PHE A 357 15.23 -17.72 3.39
CA PHE A 357 15.57 -19.14 3.57
C PHE A 357 15.02 -19.98 2.41
N ALA A 358 13.84 -19.63 1.90
CA ALA A 358 13.27 -20.29 0.74
C ALA A 358 14.18 -20.18 -0.49
N GLU A 359 14.72 -18.99 -0.76
CA GLU A 359 15.68 -18.78 -1.84
C GLU A 359 17.00 -19.50 -1.60
N LEU A 360 17.52 -19.46 -0.38
CA LEU A 360 18.77 -20.13 -0.01
C LEU A 360 18.72 -21.64 -0.32
N ILE A 361 17.63 -22.33 0.03
CA ILE A 361 17.52 -23.78 -0.19
C ILE A 361 17.09 -24.15 -1.61
N LEU A 362 16.56 -23.21 -2.40
CA LEU A 362 16.29 -23.41 -3.83
C LEU A 362 17.54 -23.19 -4.69
N SER A 363 18.39 -22.25 -4.29
CA SER A 363 19.65 -21.94 -4.97
C SER A 363 20.77 -22.91 -4.61
N HIS A 364 20.79 -23.43 -3.37
CA HIS A 364 21.85 -24.30 -2.88
C HIS A 364 21.31 -25.67 -2.45
N SER A 365 22.08 -26.71 -2.75
CA SER A 365 21.77 -28.06 -2.25
C SER A 365 22.36 -28.26 -0.85
N LEU A 366 21.58 -27.97 0.19
CA LEU A 366 22.04 -27.98 1.59
C LEU A 366 21.56 -29.23 2.36
N SER A 367 22.39 -29.68 3.30
CA SER A 367 22.07 -30.68 4.32
C SER A 367 21.86 -30.01 5.68
N ILE A 368 21.24 -30.70 6.65
CA ILE A 368 21.06 -30.12 8.00
C ILE A 368 22.41 -29.82 8.67
N ALA A 369 23.44 -30.62 8.39
CA ALA A 369 24.78 -30.44 8.95
C ALA A 369 25.48 -29.18 8.44
N ASP A 370 24.99 -28.56 7.37
CA ASP A 370 25.51 -27.30 6.87
C ASP A 370 25.05 -26.09 7.71
N PHE A 371 24.00 -26.26 8.52
CA PHE A 371 23.46 -25.20 9.36
C PHE A 371 24.07 -25.22 10.76
N HIS A 372 24.12 -24.05 11.39
CA HIS A 372 24.58 -23.89 12.76
C HIS A 372 23.59 -24.52 13.75
N ASP A 373 24.07 -24.92 14.94
CA ASP A 373 23.26 -25.58 15.96
C ASP A 373 22.02 -24.76 16.37
N TYR A 374 22.13 -23.42 16.40
CA TYR A 374 21.01 -22.54 16.73
C TYR A 374 19.94 -22.46 15.64
N GLN A 375 20.27 -22.79 14.37
CA GLN A 375 19.35 -22.77 13.23
C GLN A 375 18.56 -24.08 13.12
N THR A 376 19.16 -25.19 13.55
CA THR A 376 18.62 -26.55 13.43
C THR A 376 17.20 -26.71 14.04
N PRO A 377 16.86 -26.14 15.22
CA PRO A 377 15.51 -26.24 15.79
C PRO A 377 14.42 -25.68 14.88
N ALA A 378 14.66 -24.57 14.19
CA ALA A 378 13.69 -23.97 13.29
C ALA A 378 13.46 -24.85 12.05
N ILE A 379 14.52 -25.44 11.49
CA ILE A 379 14.44 -26.39 10.37
C ILE A 379 13.67 -27.66 10.77
N GLN A 380 13.94 -28.19 11.96
CA GLN A 380 13.21 -29.35 12.49
C GLN A 380 11.73 -29.04 12.71
N ASN A 381 11.39 -27.83 13.18
CA ASN A 381 10.01 -27.39 13.30
C ASN A 381 9.31 -27.36 11.94
N LEU A 382 9.95 -26.82 10.90
CA LEU A 382 9.40 -26.80 9.53
C LEU A 382 9.20 -28.22 8.95
N ARG A 383 10.06 -29.20 9.30
CA ARG A 383 9.85 -30.63 8.98
C ARG A 383 8.68 -31.22 9.76
N LYS A 384 8.56 -30.90 11.05
CA LYS A 384 7.42 -31.33 11.88
C LYS A 384 6.11 -30.78 11.33
N LEU A 385 6.09 -29.55 10.86
CA LEU A 385 4.94 -28.91 10.22
C LEU A 385 4.74 -29.35 8.76
N ASP A 386 5.57 -30.28 8.25
CA ASP A 386 5.43 -30.87 6.91
C ASP A 386 5.41 -29.79 5.80
N VAL A 387 6.25 -28.76 6.02
CA VAL A 387 6.60 -27.74 5.03
C VAL A 387 7.88 -28.18 4.29
N LEU A 388 8.83 -28.73 5.04
CA LEU A 388 10.02 -29.39 4.53
C LEU A 388 9.85 -30.91 4.51
N ASP A 389 10.51 -31.57 3.57
CA ASP A 389 10.55 -33.02 3.47
C ASP A 389 11.20 -33.63 4.74
N ARG A 390 10.47 -34.55 5.37
CA ARG A 390 10.88 -35.24 6.60
C ARG A 390 11.90 -36.36 6.34
N LEU A 391 11.82 -36.99 5.17
CA LEU A 391 12.57 -38.21 4.84
C LEU A 391 13.85 -37.90 4.07
N SER A 392 13.95 -36.70 3.48
CA SER A 392 15.16 -36.30 2.78
C SER A 392 16.33 -36.05 3.74
N SER A 393 17.51 -36.53 3.38
CA SER A 393 18.77 -36.12 4.03
C SER A 393 19.14 -34.67 3.72
N ARG A 394 18.55 -34.09 2.66
CA ARG A 394 18.71 -32.68 2.27
C ARG A 394 17.57 -31.83 2.79
N VAL A 395 17.82 -30.53 2.94
CA VAL A 395 16.80 -29.54 3.26
C VAL A 395 16.08 -29.18 1.97
N ARG A 396 14.86 -29.70 1.80
CA ARG A 396 14.04 -29.50 0.60
C ARG A 396 12.58 -29.33 0.97
N PHE A 397 11.85 -28.59 0.15
CA PHE A 397 10.42 -28.42 0.31
C PHE A 397 9.65 -29.71 -0.01
N ARG A 398 8.58 -29.96 0.74
CA ARG A 398 7.68 -31.11 0.50
C ARG A 398 6.90 -30.94 -0.81
N SER A 399 6.49 -29.72 -1.13
CA SER A 399 5.60 -29.41 -2.25
C SER A 399 5.87 -28.02 -2.79
N GLY A 400 6.15 -27.91 -4.09
CA GLY A 400 6.32 -26.62 -4.76
C GLY A 400 5.05 -25.76 -4.70
N SER A 401 3.86 -26.37 -4.83
CA SER A 401 2.59 -25.65 -4.72
C SER A 401 2.38 -25.05 -3.33
N GLN A 402 2.73 -25.78 -2.26
CA GLN A 402 2.61 -25.28 -0.89
C GLN A 402 3.50 -24.06 -0.65
N VAL A 403 4.75 -24.11 -1.14
CA VAL A 403 5.70 -22.99 -1.01
C VAL A 403 5.24 -21.77 -1.78
N ARG A 404 4.67 -21.95 -2.98
CA ARG A 404 4.09 -20.83 -3.74
C ARG A 404 2.94 -20.16 -2.99
N LEU A 405 2.03 -20.93 -2.41
CA LEU A 405 0.93 -20.40 -1.60
C LEU A 405 1.43 -19.66 -0.35
N LEU A 406 2.40 -20.24 0.38
CA LEU A 406 3.00 -19.60 1.54
C LEU A 406 3.74 -18.30 1.14
N GLY A 407 4.46 -18.31 0.02
CA GLY A 407 5.13 -17.13 -0.53
C GLY A 407 4.15 -16.03 -0.90
N GLN A 408 3.00 -16.38 -1.49
CA GLN A 408 1.92 -15.43 -1.78
C GLN A 408 1.30 -14.85 -0.51
N LEU A 409 1.00 -15.68 0.51
CA LEU A 409 0.49 -15.20 1.80
C LEU A 409 1.47 -14.26 2.49
N TYR A 410 2.76 -14.54 2.42
CA TYR A 410 3.78 -13.63 2.95
C TYR A 410 3.83 -12.33 2.16
N ARG A 411 3.81 -12.41 0.83
CA ARG A 411 3.96 -11.25 -0.06
C ARG A 411 2.77 -10.30 -0.06
N VAL A 412 1.56 -10.83 -0.18
CA VAL A 412 0.35 -10.02 -0.41
C VAL A 412 -0.73 -10.24 0.65
N GLY A 413 -0.49 -11.08 1.66
CA GLY A 413 -1.41 -11.29 2.78
C GLY A 413 -2.65 -12.13 2.45
N ALA A 414 -2.88 -12.46 1.18
CA ALA A 414 -4.08 -13.16 0.71
C ALA A 414 -3.80 -14.08 -0.49
N ILE A 415 -4.62 -15.11 -0.65
CA ILE A 415 -4.68 -15.94 -1.85
C ILE A 415 -6.09 -15.88 -2.40
N ASN A 416 -6.26 -15.53 -3.69
CA ASN A 416 -7.53 -15.74 -4.38
C ASN A 416 -7.72 -17.23 -4.68
N THR A 417 -8.75 -17.82 -4.09
CA THR A 417 -8.88 -19.28 -3.97
C THR A 417 -9.40 -19.93 -5.24
N ARG A 418 -10.00 -19.13 -6.14
CA ARG A 418 -10.71 -19.61 -7.34
C ARG A 418 -9.80 -19.77 -8.56
N TRP A 419 -8.73 -18.99 -8.63
CA TRP A 419 -7.73 -19.05 -9.71
C TRP A 419 -6.65 -20.11 -9.50
N LEU A 420 -6.66 -20.82 -8.37
CA LEU A 420 -5.69 -21.87 -8.09
C LEU A 420 -5.86 -23.09 -9.00
N ASP A 421 -4.73 -23.66 -9.44
CA ASP A 421 -4.66 -24.96 -10.10
C ASP A 421 -5.03 -26.11 -9.12
N THR A 422 -5.26 -27.32 -9.66
CA THR A 422 -5.65 -28.49 -8.85
C THR A 422 -4.63 -28.80 -7.74
N GLY A 423 -3.34 -28.59 -8.01
CA GLY A 423 -2.27 -28.77 -7.03
C GLY A 423 -2.35 -27.76 -5.90
N GLY A 424 -2.51 -26.47 -6.22
CA GLY A 424 -2.69 -25.38 -5.27
C GLY A 424 -3.93 -25.55 -4.41
N ARG A 425 -5.08 -25.89 -5.01
CA ARG A 425 -6.33 -26.16 -4.25
C ARG A 425 -6.16 -27.29 -3.24
N SER A 426 -5.48 -28.37 -3.62
CA SER A 426 -5.22 -29.51 -2.74
C SER A 426 -4.34 -29.13 -1.55
N GLU A 427 -3.31 -28.31 -1.77
CA GLU A 427 -2.47 -27.79 -0.66
C GLU A 427 -3.23 -26.81 0.23
N LEU A 428 -4.03 -25.91 -0.36
CA LEU A 428 -4.83 -24.95 0.38
C LEU A 428 -5.77 -25.66 1.37
N LEU A 429 -6.46 -26.71 0.91
CA LEU A 429 -7.33 -27.53 1.77
C LEU A 429 -6.53 -28.27 2.87
N ARG A 430 -5.29 -28.69 2.61
CA ARG A 430 -4.42 -29.25 3.65
C ARG A 430 -4.03 -28.22 4.70
N MET A 431 -3.74 -27.00 4.28
CA MET A 431 -3.41 -25.88 5.17
C MET A 431 -4.63 -25.49 6.03
N ASP A 432 -5.82 -25.45 5.44
CA ASP A 432 -7.09 -25.20 6.14
C ASP A 432 -7.36 -26.26 7.22
N LYS A 433 -7.19 -27.56 6.90
CA LYS A 433 -7.32 -28.66 7.88
C LYS A 433 -6.37 -28.56 9.07
N ARG A 434 -5.26 -27.84 8.93
CA ARG A 434 -4.29 -27.57 10.01
C ARG A 434 -4.62 -26.31 10.81
N GLY A 435 -5.68 -25.59 10.45
CA GLY A 435 -6.05 -24.32 11.08
C GLY A 435 -5.11 -23.17 10.72
N TRP A 436 -4.41 -23.25 9.58
CA TRP A 436 -3.47 -22.21 9.16
C TRP A 436 -4.14 -21.05 8.42
N LEU A 437 -5.41 -21.19 8.02
CA LEU A 437 -6.09 -20.25 7.13
C LEU A 437 -7.40 -19.74 7.73
N ASN A 438 -7.72 -18.50 7.39
CA ASN A 438 -9.03 -17.88 7.56
C ASN A 438 -9.61 -17.52 6.20
N TRP A 439 -10.94 -17.49 6.10
CA TRP A 439 -11.64 -17.21 4.85
C TRP A 439 -12.26 -15.81 4.87
N SER A 440 -12.18 -15.10 3.74
CA SER A 440 -12.81 -13.80 3.55
C SER A 440 -13.62 -13.79 2.26
N GLY A 441 -14.87 -13.34 2.37
CA GLY A 441 -15.80 -13.12 1.26
C GLY A 441 -15.99 -11.64 0.97
N ARG A 442 -14.91 -10.85 0.98
CA ARG A 442 -14.92 -9.43 0.63
C ARG A 442 -14.48 -9.24 -0.82
N LEU A 443 -14.88 -8.14 -1.45
CA LEU A 443 -14.48 -7.80 -2.82
C LEU A 443 -12.96 -7.56 -2.91
N PHE A 444 -12.46 -6.75 -1.98
CA PHE A 444 -11.06 -6.37 -1.84
C PHE A 444 -10.39 -7.14 -0.69
N THR A 445 -9.08 -7.36 -0.79
CA THR A 445 -8.26 -7.71 0.38
C THR A 445 -8.18 -6.52 1.33
N ARG A 446 -7.62 -6.73 2.53
CA ARG A 446 -7.47 -5.64 3.51
C ARG A 446 -6.56 -4.54 2.97
N GLU A 447 -5.43 -4.94 2.39
CA GLU A 447 -4.40 -4.06 1.86
C GLU A 447 -4.92 -3.28 0.64
N GLU A 448 -5.70 -3.93 -0.24
CA GLU A 448 -6.39 -3.28 -1.36
C GLU A 448 -7.41 -2.23 -0.88
N ALA A 449 -8.22 -2.56 0.13
CA ALA A 449 -9.20 -1.62 0.67
C ALA A 449 -8.54 -0.44 1.40
N SER A 450 -7.50 -0.70 2.20
CA SER A 450 -6.71 0.35 2.86
C SER A 450 -6.04 1.27 1.84
N PHE A 451 -5.54 0.74 0.72
CA PHE A 451 -5.01 1.57 -0.37
C PHE A 451 -6.07 2.51 -0.98
N LEU A 452 -7.26 1.99 -1.31
CA LEU A 452 -8.35 2.82 -1.82
C LEU A 452 -8.78 3.89 -0.80
N ASN A 453 -8.88 3.52 0.48
CA ASN A 453 -9.16 4.47 1.56
C ASN A 453 -8.09 5.56 1.66
N PHE A 454 -6.81 5.18 1.56
CA PHE A 454 -5.66 6.09 1.58
C PHE A 454 -5.71 7.11 0.43
N MET A 455 -6.06 6.67 -0.79
CA MET A 455 -6.13 7.54 -1.96
C MET A 455 -7.35 8.48 -1.92
N LEU A 456 -8.50 7.98 -1.47
CA LEU A 456 -9.77 8.70 -1.58
C LEU A 456 -10.10 9.53 -0.35
N ASN A 457 -9.91 8.99 0.86
CA ASN A 457 -10.47 9.51 2.10
C ASN A 457 -9.37 9.85 3.14
N ASP A 458 -9.75 10.46 4.25
CA ASP A 458 -8.87 10.74 5.41
C ASP A 458 -9.28 10.01 6.69
N ARG A 459 -10.15 9.00 6.56
CA ARG A 459 -10.71 8.26 7.70
C ARG A 459 -9.65 7.39 8.38
N GLU A 460 -8.93 6.60 7.59
CA GLU A 460 -7.94 5.63 8.07
C GLU A 460 -6.55 6.28 8.16
N PHE A 461 -6.13 7.01 7.11
CA PHE A 461 -4.79 7.58 6.99
C PHE A 461 -4.79 9.11 6.91
N SER A 462 -3.85 9.78 7.58
CA SER A 462 -3.75 11.25 7.61
C SER A 462 -2.92 11.84 6.48
N ASP A 463 -2.07 11.04 5.84
CA ASP A 463 -1.06 11.43 4.83
C ASP A 463 -1.47 11.12 3.38
N GLY A 464 -2.73 10.73 3.16
CA GLY A 464 -3.29 10.47 1.84
C GLY A 464 -3.41 11.70 0.94
N PRO A 465 -3.44 11.52 -0.39
CA PRO A 465 -3.82 12.57 -1.35
C PRO A 465 -5.24 13.11 -1.12
N LYS A 466 -6.11 12.29 -0.53
CA LYS A 466 -7.49 12.64 -0.17
C LYS A 466 -8.28 13.15 -1.37
N LEU A 467 -8.14 12.50 -2.52
CA LEU A 467 -8.68 12.98 -3.81
C LEU A 467 -10.17 13.34 -3.70
N ARG A 468 -10.95 12.50 -3.00
CA ARG A 468 -12.38 12.76 -2.76
C ARG A 468 -12.57 14.00 -1.91
N ASN A 469 -11.92 14.07 -0.74
CA ASN A 469 -12.13 15.20 0.17
C ASN A 469 -11.62 16.52 -0.43
N SER A 470 -10.51 16.48 -1.16
CA SER A 470 -9.90 17.67 -1.78
C SER A 470 -10.80 18.23 -2.89
N TYR A 471 -11.22 17.39 -3.83
CA TYR A 471 -11.96 17.84 -5.01
C TYR A 471 -13.47 18.01 -4.76
N ILE A 472 -14.08 17.19 -3.90
CA ILE A 472 -15.52 17.31 -3.58
C ILE A 472 -15.79 18.42 -2.54
N HIS A 473 -14.91 18.61 -1.55
CA HIS A 473 -15.09 19.64 -0.52
C HIS A 473 -14.29 20.93 -0.78
N ALA A 474 -13.86 21.15 -2.03
CA ALA A 474 -13.22 22.38 -2.51
C ALA A 474 -12.03 22.87 -1.67
N ARG A 475 -11.19 21.94 -1.19
CA ARG A 475 -9.95 22.26 -0.46
C ARG A 475 -8.74 22.42 -1.39
N VAL A 476 -8.93 22.25 -2.69
CA VAL A 476 -7.90 22.46 -3.71
C VAL A 476 -7.77 23.96 -3.98
N PRO A 477 -6.58 24.56 -3.83
CA PRO A 477 -6.34 25.93 -4.27
C PRO A 477 -6.59 26.01 -5.79
N LEU A 478 -7.38 26.99 -6.23
CA LEU A 478 -7.59 27.30 -7.66
C LEU A 478 -6.29 27.69 -8.41
N THR A 479 -5.16 27.74 -7.69
CA THR A 479 -3.82 28.10 -8.17
C THR A 479 -2.93 26.90 -8.49
N GLU A 480 -3.39 25.65 -8.33
CA GLU A 480 -2.64 24.51 -8.84
C GLU A 480 -2.50 24.61 -10.37
N ALA A 481 -1.29 24.35 -10.90
CA ALA A 481 -1.06 24.32 -12.33
C ALA A 481 -1.97 23.26 -12.99
N GLN A 482 -2.41 23.50 -14.22
CA GLN A 482 -3.28 22.56 -14.98
C GLN A 482 -2.73 21.12 -14.98
N GLU A 483 -1.40 20.97 -14.92
CA GLU A 483 -0.71 19.68 -14.85
C GLU A 483 -1.03 18.90 -13.56
N GLY A 484 -1.19 19.57 -12.42
CA GLY A 484 -1.58 18.94 -11.16
C GLY A 484 -2.99 18.32 -11.25
N HIS A 485 -3.92 19.00 -11.89
CA HIS A 485 -5.26 18.45 -12.14
C HIS A 485 -5.24 17.31 -13.16
N ARG A 486 -4.36 17.33 -14.16
CA ARG A 486 -4.20 16.22 -15.10
C ARG A 486 -3.70 14.97 -14.39
N LEU A 487 -2.70 15.11 -13.52
CA LEU A 487 -2.18 14.01 -12.71
C LEU A 487 -3.25 13.44 -11.78
N ALA A 488 -3.99 14.31 -11.08
CA ALA A 488 -5.08 13.88 -10.20
C ALA A 488 -6.19 13.12 -10.97
N TYR A 489 -6.52 13.54 -12.19
CA TYR A 489 -7.46 12.83 -13.05
C TYR A 489 -6.96 11.42 -13.42
N LEU A 490 -5.68 11.28 -13.78
CA LEU A 490 -5.06 9.97 -14.02
C LEU A 490 -5.05 9.08 -12.77
N GLN A 491 -4.82 9.65 -11.59
CA GLN A 491 -4.92 8.91 -10.32
C GLN A 491 -6.34 8.38 -10.10
N VAL A 492 -7.39 9.17 -10.36
CA VAL A 492 -8.77 8.69 -10.22
C VAL A 492 -9.11 7.62 -11.29
N LEU A 493 -8.63 7.78 -12.53
CA LEU A 493 -8.77 6.74 -13.57
C LEU A 493 -8.09 5.44 -13.13
N LEU A 494 -6.89 5.51 -12.56
CA LEU A 494 -6.14 4.35 -12.06
C LEU A 494 -6.92 3.62 -10.95
N LEU A 495 -7.56 4.36 -10.05
CA LEU A 495 -8.42 3.77 -9.00
C LEU A 495 -9.67 3.14 -9.59
N MET A 496 -10.32 3.79 -10.55
CA MET A 496 -11.48 3.25 -11.23
C MET A 496 -11.15 1.96 -11.99
N SER A 497 -10.01 1.91 -12.70
CA SER A 497 -9.50 0.70 -13.35
C SER A 497 -9.36 -0.47 -12.37
N GLN A 498 -8.82 -0.21 -11.17
CA GLN A 498 -8.69 -1.23 -10.13
C GLN A 498 -10.06 -1.71 -9.62
N VAL A 499 -11.02 -0.79 -9.41
CA VAL A 499 -12.39 -1.17 -9.02
C VAL A 499 -13.04 -2.04 -10.10
N VAL A 500 -12.91 -1.68 -11.37
CA VAL A 500 -13.43 -2.45 -12.52
C VAL A 500 -12.82 -3.85 -12.57
N ILE A 501 -11.49 -3.97 -12.43
CA ILE A 501 -10.79 -5.26 -12.39
C ILE A 501 -11.34 -6.14 -11.26
N LYS A 502 -11.53 -5.59 -10.06
CA LYS A 502 -12.00 -6.38 -8.90
C LYS A 502 -13.47 -6.79 -9.03
N ILE A 503 -14.33 -5.93 -9.58
CA ILE A 503 -15.72 -6.28 -9.85
C ILE A 503 -15.78 -7.37 -10.93
N ASN A 504 -15.01 -7.23 -12.01
CA ASN A 504 -14.93 -8.23 -13.08
C ASN A 504 -14.49 -9.61 -12.53
N ASP A 505 -13.41 -9.62 -11.75
CA ASP A 505 -12.93 -10.82 -11.04
C ASP A 505 -14.06 -11.46 -10.23
N ASP A 506 -14.81 -10.66 -9.47
CA ASP A 506 -15.87 -11.17 -8.61
C ASP A 506 -17.00 -11.90 -9.37
N PHE A 507 -17.38 -11.38 -10.54
CA PHE A 507 -18.36 -12.04 -11.41
C PHE A 507 -17.79 -13.32 -12.03
N ARG A 508 -16.51 -13.35 -12.41
CA ARG A 508 -15.86 -14.54 -12.96
C ARG A 508 -15.72 -15.64 -11.90
N VAL A 509 -15.28 -15.31 -10.69
CA VAL A 509 -15.09 -16.29 -9.61
C VAL A 509 -16.41 -16.85 -9.09
N ALA A 510 -17.51 -16.09 -9.16
CA ALA A 510 -18.84 -16.56 -8.80
C ALA A 510 -19.30 -17.75 -9.67
N GLN A 511 -18.87 -17.82 -10.93
CA GLN A 511 -19.20 -18.94 -11.83
C GLN A 511 -18.38 -20.21 -11.58
N LEU A 512 -17.19 -20.09 -10.99
CA LEU A 512 -16.25 -21.21 -10.84
C LEU A 512 -16.61 -22.21 -9.71
N GLY A 513 -17.67 -21.98 -8.94
CA GLY A 513 -18.15 -22.88 -7.86
C GLY A 513 -17.25 -22.90 -6.60
N ALA A 514 -17.82 -23.23 -5.44
CA ALA A 514 -17.10 -23.15 -4.15
C ALA A 514 -15.99 -24.19 -3.99
N VAL A 515 -14.84 -23.77 -3.43
CA VAL A 515 -13.69 -24.69 -3.18
C VAL A 515 -14.07 -25.74 -2.13
N LYS A 516 -14.92 -25.38 -1.16
CA LYS A 516 -15.38 -26.28 -0.10
C LYS A 516 -16.32 -27.39 -0.58
N GLU A 517 -17.16 -27.13 -1.59
CA GLU A 517 -18.12 -28.11 -2.11
C GLU A 517 -17.45 -29.23 -2.92
N LEU A 518 -16.31 -28.95 -3.54
CA LEU A 518 -15.53 -29.93 -4.30
C LEU A 518 -14.79 -30.95 -3.43
N SER A 519 -14.68 -30.72 -2.11
CA SER A 519 -14.07 -31.66 -1.16
C SER A 519 -15.06 -32.71 -0.60
N ALA A 520 -16.35 -32.52 -0.86
CA ALA A 520 -17.44 -33.41 -0.42
C ALA A 520 -17.92 -34.37 -1.52
N ARG A 521 -17.31 -34.32 -2.71
CA ARG A 521 -17.41 -35.31 -3.79
C ARG A 521 -16.09 -36.04 -3.92
#